data_AF-F6AIT7-F1
#
_entry.id   AF-F6AIT7-F1
#
_cell.length_a   1.000
_cell.length_b   1.000
_cell.length_c   1.000
_cell.angle_alpha   90.00
_cell.angle_beta   90.00
_cell.angle_gamma   90.00
#
_symmetry.space_group_name_H-M   'P 1'
#
loop_
_entity.id
_entity.type
_entity.pdbx_description
1 polymer ?
#
loop_
_entity_poly.entity_id
_entity_poly.type
_entity_poly.pdbx_seq_one_letter_code
_entity_poly.pdbx_strand_id
1 'polypeptide(L)'
;MSQNAYNRLRSQVDFLESLLAVLVIALFALAIVGAPDFAVITLAVIIGGGLLNLYRQHQLLERYSCPNCGESPHHRVDERAGYYHDPATANCLHCGQRLKE
;
A
#
# COMPACT_ATOMS: atom_id res chain seq x y z
N MET A 1 8.59 -12.31 14.02
CA MET A 1 7.15 -12.24 13.67
C MET A 1 6.89 -13.35 12.66
N SER A 2 5.82 -14.14 12.77
CA SER A 2 5.61 -15.28 11.87
C SER A 2 5.34 -14.79 10.44
N GLN A 3 5.79 -15.54 9.44
CA GLN A 3 5.57 -15.23 8.02
C GLN A 3 4.08 -15.05 7.67
N ASN A 4 3.21 -15.77 8.36
CA ASN A 4 1.75 -15.59 8.29
C ASN A 4 1.30 -14.15 8.64
N ALA A 5 2.00 -13.46 9.53
CA ALA A 5 1.67 -12.09 9.90
C ALA A 5 2.06 -11.08 8.80
N TYR A 6 3.17 -11.33 8.09
CA TYR A 6 3.57 -10.52 6.94
C TYR A 6 2.60 -10.70 5.77
N ASN A 7 2.27 -11.95 5.41
CA ASN A 7 1.33 -12.25 4.33
C ASN A 7 -0.08 -11.70 4.60
N ARG A 8 -0.53 -11.79 5.86
CA ARG A 8 -1.82 -11.22 6.27
C ARG A 8 -1.81 -9.68 6.17
N LEU A 9 -0.74 -9.03 6.62
CA LEU A 9 -0.62 -7.57 6.54
C LEU A 9 -0.60 -7.09 5.09
N ARG A 10 0.14 -7.79 4.23
CA ARG A 10 0.20 -7.53 2.79
C ARG A 10 -1.17 -7.64 2.11
N SER A 11 -1.89 -8.74 2.34
CA SER A 11 -3.23 -8.91 1.76
C SER A 11 -4.21 -7.83 2.22
N GLN A 12 -4.07 -7.32 3.45
CA GLN A 12 -4.87 -6.20 3.94
C GLN A 12 -4.54 -4.89 3.23
N VAL A 13 -3.25 -4.63 2.97
CA VAL A 13 -2.78 -3.46 2.22
C VAL A 13 -3.30 -3.49 0.78
N ASP A 14 -3.12 -4.61 0.07
CA ASP A 14 -3.59 -4.77 -1.33
C ASP A 14 -5.11 -4.55 -1.45
N PHE A 15 -5.88 -5.09 -0.49
CA PHE A 15 -7.33 -4.89 -0.43
C PHE A 15 -7.70 -3.43 -0.14
N LEU A 16 -7.04 -2.80 0.82
CA LEU A 16 -7.32 -1.42 1.20
C LEU A 16 -6.99 -0.44 0.06
N GLU A 17 -5.90 -0.66 -0.65
CA GLU A 17 -5.52 0.13 -1.82
C GLU A 17 -6.57 0.00 -2.94
N SER A 18 -6.98 -1.23 -3.26
CA SER A 18 -8.04 -1.49 -4.25
C SER A 18 -9.36 -0.83 -3.86
N LEU A 19 -9.74 -0.92 -2.58
CA LEU A 19 -10.95 -0.27 -2.05
C LEU A 19 -10.86 1.25 -2.15
N LEU A 20 -9.72 1.84 -1.80
CA LEU A 20 -9.50 3.29 -1.91
C LEU A 20 -9.63 3.77 -3.36
N ALA A 21 -9.08 3.02 -4.32
CA ALA A 21 -9.24 3.34 -5.74
C ALA A 21 -10.72 3.38 -6.14
N VAL A 22 -11.51 2.40 -5.72
CA VAL A 22 -12.97 2.37 -5.99
C VAL A 22 -13.69 3.54 -5.31
N LEU A 23 -13.33 3.87 -4.06
CA LEU A 23 -13.92 5.01 -3.34
C LEU A 23 -13.60 6.35 -4.01
N VAL A 24 -12.38 6.52 -4.52
CA VAL A 24 -12.00 7.72 -5.30
C VAL A 24 -12.85 7.82 -6.56
N ILE A 25 -13.03 6.73 -7.31
CA ILE A 25 -13.91 6.72 -8.49
C ILE A 25 -15.35 7.11 -8.10
N ALA A 26 -15.87 6.55 -7.00
CA ALA A 26 -17.18 6.89 -6.49
C ALA A 26 -17.31 8.37 -6.10
N LEU A 27 -16.26 8.96 -5.50
CA LEU A 27 -16.21 10.38 -5.15
C LEU A 27 -16.35 11.26 -6.40
N PHE A 28 -15.61 10.95 -7.46
CA PHE A 28 -15.74 11.66 -8.74
C PHE A 28 -17.14 11.50 -9.34
N ALA A 29 -17.70 10.28 -9.33
CA ALA A 29 -19.05 10.05 -9.83
C ALA A 29 -20.09 10.88 -9.07
N LEU A 30 -20.01 10.95 -7.74
CA LEU A 30 -20.89 11.77 -6.91
C LEU A 30 -20.76 13.26 -7.24
N ALA A 31 -19.54 13.75 -7.42
CA ALA A 31 -19.29 15.14 -7.79
C ALA A 31 -19.88 15.49 -9.17
N ILE A 32 -19.72 14.59 -10.15
CA ILE A 32 -20.24 14.79 -11.52
C ILE A 32 -21.77 14.81 -11.56
N VAL A 33 -22.41 13.93 -10.78
CA VAL A 33 -23.88 13.81 -10.75
C VAL A 33 -24.52 14.91 -9.88
N GLY A 34 -23.73 15.74 -9.20
CA GLY A 34 -24.22 16.82 -8.35
C GLY A 34 -24.85 16.32 -7.05
N ALA A 35 -24.26 15.29 -6.45
CA ALA A 35 -24.68 14.79 -5.15
C ALA A 35 -24.52 15.86 -4.05
N PRO A 36 -25.28 15.77 -2.94
CA PRO A 36 -25.18 16.73 -1.85
C PRO A 36 -23.74 16.82 -1.29
N ASP A 37 -23.32 18.04 -0.94
CA ASP A 37 -21.98 18.31 -0.41
C ASP A 37 -21.62 17.40 0.77
N PHE A 38 -22.57 17.11 1.66
CA PHE A 38 -22.33 16.25 2.82
C PHE A 38 -21.90 14.83 2.42
N ALA A 39 -22.43 14.29 1.32
CA ALA A 39 -22.09 12.95 0.84
C ALA A 39 -20.68 12.92 0.27
N VAL A 40 -20.32 13.95 -0.51
CA VAL A 40 -18.98 14.13 -1.08
C VAL A 40 -17.95 14.31 0.04
N ILE A 41 -18.22 15.19 1.01
CA ILE A 41 -17.34 15.45 2.16
C ILE A 41 -17.15 14.19 3.01
N THR A 42 -18.23 13.48 3.31
CA THR A 42 -18.15 12.24 4.11
C THR A 42 -17.27 11.21 3.42
N LEU A 43 -17.44 11.01 2.12
CA LEU A 43 -16.63 10.07 1.36
C LEU A 43 -15.16 10.49 1.29
N ALA A 44 -14.87 11.78 1.12
CA ALA A 44 -13.51 12.31 1.16
C ALA A 44 -12.82 12.07 2.51
N VAL A 45 -13.54 12.22 3.62
CA VAL A 45 -13.01 11.92 4.97
C VAL A 45 -12.71 10.43 5.12
N ILE A 46 -13.59 9.54 4.62
CA ILE A 46 -13.36 8.09 4.62
C ILE A 46 -12.11 7.72 3.83
N ILE A 47 -11.93 8.30 2.63
CA ILE A 47 -10.74 8.10 1.80
C ILE A 47 -9.49 8.57 2.54
N GLY A 48 -9.53 9.77 3.13
CA GLY A 48 -8.41 10.32 3.90
C GLY A 48 -8.02 9.45 5.09
N GLY A 49 -9.00 8.93 5.84
CA GLY A 49 -8.77 7.99 6.93
C GLY A 49 -8.17 6.66 6.45
N GLY A 50 -8.66 6.13 5.33
CA GLY A 50 -8.11 4.93 4.71
C GLY A 50 -6.67 5.11 4.25
N LEU A 51 -6.33 6.25 3.63
CA LEU A 51 -4.96 6.58 3.22
C LEU A 51 -4.01 6.67 4.42
N LEU A 52 -4.43 7.30 5.52
CA LEU A 52 -3.63 7.34 6.76
C LEU A 52 -3.39 5.94 7.34
N ASN A 53 -4.38 5.06 7.28
CA ASN A 53 -4.24 3.69 7.73
C ASN A 53 -3.30 2.89 6.82
N LEU A 54 -3.44 3.04 5.49
CA LEU A 54 -2.57 2.43 4.49
C LEU A 54 -1.11 2.85 4.72
N TYR A 55 -0.87 4.16 4.93
CA TYR A 55 0.45 4.69 5.24
C TYR A 55 1.07 4.04 6.49
N ARG A 56 0.30 3.90 7.57
CA ARG A 56 0.78 3.20 8.79
C ARG A 56 1.10 1.73 8.53
N GLN A 57 0.31 1.04 7.71
CA GLN A 57 0.58 -0.35 7.36
C GLN A 57 1.84 -0.49 6.50
N HIS A 58 2.08 0.41 5.55
CA HIS A 58 3.34 0.45 4.79
C HIS A 58 4.55 0.68 5.69
N GLN A 59 4.49 1.61 6.65
CA GLN A 59 5.60 1.81 7.61
C GLN A 59 5.91 0.55 8.44
N LEU A 60 4.92 -0.31 8.69
CA LEU A 60 5.14 -1.59 9.36
C LEU A 60 5.84 -2.58 8.42
N LEU A 61 5.44 -2.63 7.15
CA LEU A 61 6.06 -3.48 6.11
C LEU A 61 7.52 -3.10 5.82
N GLU A 62 7.87 -1.81 5.92
CA GLU A 62 9.24 -1.33 5.74
C GLU A 62 10.24 -1.87 6.77
N ARG A 63 9.77 -2.30 7.95
CA ARG A 63 10.64 -2.83 9.02
C ARG A 63 11.09 -4.26 8.78
N TYR A 64 10.59 -4.92 7.73
CA TYR A 64 10.95 -6.30 7.43
C TYR A 64 12.22 -6.35 6.59
N SER A 65 12.94 -7.47 6.72
CA SER A 65 14.08 -7.83 5.87
C SER A 65 13.73 -9.05 5.01
N CYS A 66 14.36 -9.15 3.84
CA CYS A 66 14.23 -10.32 2.98
C CYS A 66 14.96 -11.51 3.62
N PRO A 67 14.34 -12.70 3.71
CA PRO A 67 14.98 -13.87 4.32
C PRO A 67 16.18 -14.41 3.51
N ASN A 68 16.27 -14.09 2.21
CA ASN A 68 17.36 -14.57 1.36
C ASN A 68 18.59 -13.68 1.42
N CYS A 69 18.42 -12.37 1.20
CA CYS A 69 19.54 -11.42 1.15
C CYS A 69 19.70 -10.55 2.40
N GLY A 70 18.80 -10.62 3.37
CA GLY A 70 18.86 -9.84 4.62
C GLY A 70 18.53 -8.35 4.47
N GLU A 71 18.43 -7.85 3.24
CA GLU A 71 18.13 -6.44 2.93
C GLU A 71 16.66 -6.08 3.08
N SER A 72 16.35 -4.79 3.22
CA SER A 72 14.96 -4.32 3.20
C SER A 72 14.30 -4.68 1.85
N PRO A 73 13.20 -5.45 1.83
CA PRO A 73 12.63 -5.99 0.61
C PRO A 73 11.96 -4.93 -0.26
N HIS A 74 11.66 -3.77 0.32
CA HIS A 74 10.92 -2.66 -0.29
C HIS A 74 11.82 -1.58 -0.87
N HIS A 75 13.13 -1.69 -0.68
CA HIS A 75 14.09 -0.72 -1.17
C HIS A 75 14.95 -1.33 -2.26
N ARG A 76 15.40 -0.51 -3.20
CA ARG A 76 16.51 -0.83 -4.11
C ARG A 76 17.19 0.47 -4.50
N VAL A 77 18.51 0.44 -4.50
CA VAL A 77 19.32 1.50 -5.12
C VAL A 77 19.76 0.99 -6.49
N ASP A 78 19.29 1.65 -7.54
CA ASP A 78 19.74 1.39 -8.90
C ASP A 78 20.66 2.52 -9.35
N GLU A 79 21.84 2.19 -9.88
CA GLU A 79 22.85 3.19 -10.27
C GLU A 79 22.37 4.11 -11.40
N ARG A 80 21.36 3.69 -12.19
CA ARG A 80 20.82 4.48 -13.30
C ARG A 80 19.47 5.12 -12.96
N ALA A 81 18.60 4.38 -12.27
CA ALA A 81 17.25 4.85 -11.94
C ALA A 81 17.14 5.53 -10.57
N GLY A 82 18.21 5.49 -9.77
CA GLY A 82 18.25 6.06 -8.43
C GLY A 82 17.57 5.18 -7.38
N TYR A 83 17.10 5.82 -6.30
CA TYR A 83 16.43 5.15 -5.19
C TYR A 83 15.01 4.76 -5.58
N TYR A 84 14.73 3.46 -5.58
CA TYR A 84 13.41 2.89 -5.81
C TYR A 84 12.86 2.34 -4.51
N HIS A 85 11.64 2.74 -4.15
CA HIS A 85 10.95 2.29 -2.95
C HIS A 85 9.54 1.85 -3.29
N ASP A 86 9.24 0.59 -3.04
CA ASP A 86 7.91 0.02 -3.23
C ASP A 86 7.52 -0.82 -2.00
N PRO A 87 6.77 -0.23 -1.05
CA PRO A 87 6.35 -0.92 0.16
C PRO A 87 5.26 -1.98 -0.10
N ALA A 88 4.72 -2.08 -1.32
CA ALA A 88 3.71 -3.05 -1.73
C ALA A 88 4.25 -4.18 -2.61
N THR A 89 5.52 -4.16 -3.02
CA THR A 89 6.11 -5.20 -3.91
C THR A 89 6.03 -6.63 -3.35
N ALA A 90 5.65 -7.59 -4.21
CA ALA A 90 5.60 -9.04 -3.92
C ALA A 90 6.95 -9.73 -3.85
N ASN A 91 7.97 -9.05 -4.36
CA ASN A 91 9.32 -9.56 -4.49
C ASN A 91 10.28 -8.60 -3.82
N CYS A 92 11.32 -9.12 -3.20
CA CYS A 92 12.42 -8.28 -2.75
C CYS A 92 12.97 -7.48 -3.94
N LEU A 93 12.99 -6.16 -3.84
CA LEU A 93 13.49 -5.31 -4.92
C LEU A 93 15.00 -5.48 -5.12
N HIS A 94 15.75 -5.87 -4.09
CA HIS A 94 17.18 -6.16 -4.19
C HIS A 94 17.50 -7.48 -4.91
N CYS A 95 16.93 -8.62 -4.48
CA CYS A 95 17.30 -9.93 -5.03
C CYS A 95 16.26 -10.54 -5.98
N GLY A 96 15.11 -9.88 -6.18
CA GLY A 96 14.01 -10.35 -7.04
C GLY A 96 13.26 -11.56 -6.48
N GLN A 97 13.66 -12.10 -5.33
CA GLN A 97 13.02 -13.26 -4.74
C GLN A 97 11.63 -12.90 -4.23
N ARG A 98 10.62 -13.73 -4.55
CA ARG A 98 9.30 -13.63 -3.94
C ARG A 98 9.45 -13.58 -2.42
N LEU A 99 8.78 -12.62 -1.81
CA LEU A 99 8.64 -12.54 -0.37
C LEU A 99 7.74 -13.71 0.01
N LYS A 100 8.39 -14.80 0.40
CA LYS A 100 7.73 -16.06 0.70
C LYS A 100 7.36 -16.12 2.17
N GLU A 101 6.41 -17.00 2.44
CA GLU A 101 6.04 -17.57 3.73
C GLU A 101 7.08 -18.55 4.28
#